data_AF-A0A7R8ZZV6-F1
#
_entry.id   AF-A0A7R8ZZV6-F1
#
_cell.length_a   1.000
_cell.length_b   1.000
_cell.length_c   1.000
_cell.angle_alpha   90.00
_cell.angle_beta   90.00
_cell.angle_gamma   90.00
#
_symmetry.space_group_name_H-M   'P 1'
#
loop_
_entity.id
_entity.type
_entity.pdbx_description
1 polymer ?
#
loop_
_entity_poly.entity_id
_entity_poly.type
_entity_poly.pdbx_seq_one_letter_code
_entity_poly.pdbx_strand_id
1 'polypeptide(L)' 'MSTTTYIPRPMANYKEKVIPALMEEFSYKNVMQVPKLEKIVISQGIGAATADKKMIDYAVEEMSAIA' A
#
# COMPACT_ATOMS: atom_id res chain seq x y z
N MET A 1 7.31 2.60 -29.79
CA MET A 1 6.84 1.43 -29.00
C MET A 1 5.90 1.96 -27.94
N SER A 2 4.62 1.73 -28.15
CA SER A 2 3.51 2.00 -27.24
C SER A 2 3.58 1.04 -26.05
N THR A 3 3.64 1.56 -24.81
CA THR A 3 3.48 0.73 -23.62
C THR A 3 2.69 1.50 -22.55
N THR A 4 1.38 1.31 -22.65
CA THR A 4 0.34 1.35 -21.60
C THR A 4 0.75 1.94 -20.25
N THR A 5 0.16 3.08 -19.90
CA THR A 5 0.07 3.58 -18.52
C THR A 5 -0.56 2.49 -17.64
N TYR A 6 0.25 1.77 -16.85
CA TYR A 6 -0.23 0.75 -15.92
C TYR A 6 -1.03 1.44 -14.81
N ILE A 7 -2.35 1.34 -14.88
CA ILE A 7 -3.24 1.78 -13.82
C ILE A 7 -3.31 0.62 -12.81
N PRO A 8 -2.85 0.80 -11.56
CA PRO A 8 -2.94 -0.25 -10.56
C PRO A 8 -4.41 -0.66 -10.38
N ARG A 9 -4.71 -1.96 -10.52
CA ARG A 9 -6.04 -2.53 -10.26
C ARG A 9 -6.67 -2.05 -8.92
N PRO A 10 -5.93 -1.96 -7.79
CA PRO A 10 -6.50 -1.42 -6.55
C PRO A 10 -6.89 0.06 -6.67
N MET A 11 -6.16 0.87 -7.44
CA MET A 11 -6.49 2.28 -7.66
C MET A 11 -7.75 2.45 -8.51
N ALA A 12 -7.94 1.60 -9.52
CA ALA A 12 -9.16 1.57 -10.32
C ALA A 12 -10.38 1.15 -9.49
N ASN A 13 -10.26 0.05 -8.74
CA ASN A 13 -11.32 -0.42 -7.84
C ASN A 13 -11.66 0.60 -6.74
N TYR A 14 -10.66 1.30 -6.21
CA TYR A 14 -10.87 2.34 -5.20
C TYR A 14 -11.77 3.46 -5.74
N LYS A 15 -11.50 3.94 -6.96
CA LYS A 15 -12.29 5.02 -7.58
C LYS A 15 -13.70 4.59 -7.98
N GLU A 16 -13.84 3.39 -8.54
CA GLU A 16 -15.10 2.94 -9.14
C GLU A 16 -16.07 2.31 -8.14
N LYS A 17 -15.56 1.62 -7.11
CA LYS A 17 -16.40 0.83 -6.19
C LYS A 17 -16.35 1.32 -4.75
N VAL A 18 -15.15 1.64 -4.26
CA VAL A 18 -14.96 1.96 -2.84
C VAL A 18 -15.48 3.36 -2.50
N ILE A 19 -15.24 4.35 -3.36
CA ILE A 19 -15.76 5.72 -3.18
C ILE A 19 -17.30 5.76 -3.10
N PRO A 20 -18.07 5.21 -4.06
CA PRO A 20 -19.53 5.25 -3.98
C PRO A 20 -20.08 4.41 -2.81
N ALA A 21 -19.52 3.22 -2.55
CA ALA A 21 -19.95 2.38 -1.42
C ALA A 21 -19.77 3.08 -0.07
N LEU A 22 -18.62 3.74 0.15
CA LEU A 22 -18.37 4.47 1.40
C LEU A 22 -19.21 5.75 1.50
N MET A 23 -19.55 6.41 0.38
CA MET A 23 -20.45 7.56 0.40
C MET A 23 -21.89 7.17 0.73
N GLU A 24 -22.38 6.02 0.25
CA GLU A 24 -23.70 5.50 0.62
C GLU A 24 -23.74 5.03 2.08
N GLU A 25 -22.77 4.22 2.51
CA GLU A 25 -22.77 3.62 3.84
C GLU A 25 -22.57 4.65 4.96
N PHE A 26 -21.76 5.68 4.73
CA PHE A 26 -21.47 6.72 5.73
C PHE A 26 -22.16 8.07 5.44
N SER A 27 -22.97 8.16 4.37
CA SER A 27 -23.71 9.37 3.98
C SER A 27 -22.85 10.64 3.92
N TYR A 28 -21.62 10.53 3.39
CA TYR A 28 -20.72 11.66 3.26
C TYR A 28 -21.27 12.69 2.25
N LYS A 29 -21.37 13.96 2.66
CA LYS A 29 -21.87 15.05 1.80
C LYS A 29 -20.85 15.50 0.75
N ASN A 30 -19.59 15.09 0.87
CA ASN A 30 -18.51 15.53 -0.02
C ASN A 30 -17.60 14.37 -0.38
N VAL A 31 -17.33 14.19 -1.67
CA VAL A 31 -16.45 13.15 -2.23
C VAL A 31 -15.04 13.22 -1.65
N MET A 32 -14.61 14.41 -1.22
CA MET A 32 -13.30 14.61 -0.59
C MET A 32 -13.21 14.10 0.86
N GLN A 33 -14.33 13.77 1.51
CA GLN A 33 -14.34 13.17 2.86
C GLN A 33 -14.06 11.67 2.84
N VAL A 34 -14.09 11.02 1.67
CA VAL A 34 -13.83 9.59 1.56
C VAL A 34 -12.38 9.29 1.95
N PRO A 35 -12.14 8.38 2.91
CA PRO A 35 -10.80 8.10 3.41
C PRO A 35 -9.90 7.47 2.34
N LYS A 36 -8.77 8.12 2.08
CA LYS A 36 -7.76 7.69 1.09
C LYS A 36 -6.60 6.99 1.79
N LEU A 37 -6.01 6.00 1.12
CA LEU A 37 -4.79 5.36 1.58
C LEU A 37 -3.60 6.29 1.27
N GLU A 38 -2.96 6.83 2.32
CA GLU A 38 -1.88 7.82 2.18
C GLU A 38 -0.50 7.16 2.00
N LYS A 39 -0.17 6.16 2.82
CA LYS A 39 1.07 5.38 2.71
C LYS A 39 0.92 4.00 3.32
N ILE A 40 1.68 3.04 2.78
CA ILE A 40 1.87 1.71 3.37
C ILE A 40 3.28 1.68 3.95
N VAL A 41 3.41 1.56 5.27
CA VAL A 41 4.71 1.38 5.94
C VAL A 41 4.87 -0.09 6.24
N ILE A 42 5.84 -0.74 5.61
CA ILE A 42 6.23 -2.11 5.93
C ILE A 42 7.33 -2.03 6.97
N SER A 43 7.05 -2.53 8.18
CA SER A 43 8.02 -2.60 9.27
C SER A 43 8.36 -4.07 9.50
N GLN A 44 9.62 -4.44 9.30
CA GLN A 44 10.12 -5.75 9.67
C GLN A 44 10.82 -5.64 11.03
N GLY A 45 10.19 -6.18 12.07
CA GLY A 45 10.78 -6.25 13.41
C GLY A 45 11.83 -7.35 13.47
N ILE A 46 13.11 -7.00 13.36
CA ILE A 46 14.22 -7.96 13.48
C ILE A 46 14.67 -8.05 14.94
N GLY A 47 13.79 -8.52 15.81
CA GLY A 47 14.01 -8.56 17.27
C GLY A 47 15.12 -9.50 17.74
N ALA A 48 15.57 -10.43 16.88
CA ALA A 48 16.59 -11.43 17.20
C ALA A 48 17.97 -11.17 16.54
N ALA A 49 18.10 -10.20 15.64
CA ALA A 49 19.33 -10.00 14.86
C ALA A 49 20.28 -8.91 15.39
N THR A 50 20.10 -8.44 16.62
CA THR A 50 21.09 -7.56 17.25
C THR A 50 22.47 -8.24 17.41
N ALA A 51 22.52 -9.57 17.36
CA ALA A 51 23.75 -10.36 17.47
C ALA A 51 24.45 -10.68 16.13
N ASP A 52 23.72 -10.74 15.01
CA ASP A 52 24.24 -11.23 13.73
C ASP A 52 23.94 -10.29 12.56
N LYS A 53 24.97 -9.55 12.14
CA LYS A 53 24.90 -8.56 11.04
C LYS A 53 24.41 -9.17 9.71
N LYS A 54 24.72 -10.45 9.45
CA LYS A 54 24.31 -11.15 8.22
C LYS A 54 22.79 -11.32 8.08
N MET A 55 22.07 -11.48 9.19
CA MET A 55 20.61 -11.63 9.17
C MET A 55 19.91 -10.30 8.86
N ILE A 56 20.53 -9.18 9.25
CA ILE A 56 20.05 -7.85 8.91
C ILE A 56 20.21 -7.60 7.41
N ASP A 57 21.39 -7.92 6.85
CA ASP A 57 21.64 -7.75 5.41
C ASP A 57 20.69 -8.61 4.56
N TYR A 58 20.42 -9.86 4.98
CA TYR A 58 19.45 -10.74 4.31
C TYR A 58 18.02 -10.20 4.39
N ALA A 59 17.59 -9.72 5.56
CA ALA A 59 16.27 -9.11 5.73
C ALA A 59 16.10 -7.85 4.84
N VAL A 60 17.16 -7.06 4.66
CA VAL A 60 17.16 -5.90 3.78
C VAL A 60 17.09 -6.32 2.31
N GLU A 61 17.83 -7.36 1.90
CA GLU A 61 17.76 -7.91 0.55
C GLU A 61 16.37 -8.47 0.23
N GLU A 62 15.78 -9.25 1.13
CA GLU A 62 14.43 -9.79 0.95
C GLU A 62 13.38 -8.68 0.88
N MET A 63 13.45 -7.69 1.77
CA MET A 63 12.56 -6.53 1.68
C MET A 63 12.73 -5.76 0.37
N SER A 64 13.97 -5.57 -0.08
CA SER A 64 14.26 -4.85 -1.34
C SER A 64 13.85 -5.63 -2.58
N ALA A 65 13.78 -6.97 -2.51
CA ALA A 65 13.29 -7.80 -3.61
C ALA A 65 11.76 -7.80 -3.72
N ILE A 66 11.05 -7.51 -2.62
CA ILE A 66 9.58 -7.60 -2.54
C ILE A 66 8.90 -6.23 -2.70
N ALA A 67 9.53 -5.14 -2.22
CA ALA A 67 8.98 -3.79 -2.22
C ALA A 67 9.27 -3.00 -3.51
#